data_AF-A0A9W5RFD0-F1
#
_entry.id   AF-A0A9W5RFD0-F1
#
_cell.length_a   1.000
_cell.length_b   1.000
_cell.length_c   1.000
_cell.angle_alpha   90.00
_cell.angle_beta   90.00
_cell.angle_gamma   90.00
#
_symmetry.space_group_name_H-M   'P 1'
#
loop_
_entity.id
_entity.type
_entity.pdbx_description
1 polymer ?
#
loop_
_entity_poly.entity_id
_entity_poly.type
_entity_poly.pdbx_seq_one_letter_code
_entity_poly.pdbx_strand_id
1 'polypeptide(L)' 'MGTISLRVPQEELQIFRAYAKLNNTTVSGMLRSTMLERIENEYDLKAFAEYEAEKTNGELSARPISELWDELGL' A
#
# COMPACT_ATOMS: atom_id res chain seq x y z
N MET A 1 -13.10 13.74 -11.68
CA MET A 1 -12.69 13.38 -10.30
C MET A 1 -13.87 12.68 -9.64
N GLY A 2 -13.64 11.57 -8.94
CA GLY A 2 -14.67 10.91 -8.15
C GLY A 2 -14.79 11.54 -6.76
N THR A 3 -15.99 11.60 -6.20
CA THR A 3 -16.25 12.07 -4.83
C THR A 3 -16.66 10.89 -3.97
N ILE A 4 -16.05 10.76 -2.79
CA ILE A 4 -16.44 9.79 -1.77
C ILE A 4 -17.14 10.55 -0.65
N SER A 5 -18.37 10.15 -0.34
CA SER A 5 -19.16 10.70 0.74
C SER A 5 -19.26 9.69 1.87
N LEU A 6 -18.70 10.02 3.04
CA LEU A 6 -18.76 9.19 4.24
C LEU A 6 -19.60 9.90 5.31
N ARG A 7 -20.64 9.23 5.82
CA ARG A 7 -21.41 9.72 6.97
C ARG A 7 -20.71 9.25 8.23
N VAL A 8 -20.39 10.20 9.11
CA VAL A 8 -19.75 9.93 10.41
C VAL A 8 -20.43 10.76 11.50
N PRO A 9 -20.43 10.30 12.76
CA PRO A 9 -20.84 11.11 13.91
C PRO A 9 -20.02 12.41 14.02
N GLN A 10 -20.59 13.44 14.65
CA GLN A 10 -19.89 14.71 14.82
C GLN A 10 -18.60 14.56 15.63
N GLU A 11 -18.60 13.72 16.67
CA GLU A 11 -17.44 13.50 17.53
C GLU A 11 -16.26 12.91 16.74
N GLU A 12 -16.49 11.86 15.95
CA GLU A 12 -15.47 11.26 15.08
C GLU A 12 -14.92 12.27 14.07
N LEU A 13 -15.79 13.11 13.48
CA LEU A 13 -15.36 14.14 12.54
C LEU A 13 -14.41 15.16 13.19
N GLN A 14 -14.60 15.50 14.47
CA GLN A 14 -13.69 16.39 15.19
C GLN A 14 -12.32 15.72 15.39
N ILE A 15 -12.31 14.42 15.73
CA ILE A 15 -11.07 13.64 15.88
C ILE A 15 -10.30 13.60 14.55
N PHE A 16 -10.97 13.30 13.43
CA PHE A 16 -10.33 13.28 12.11
C PHE A 16 -9.74 14.63 11.73
N ARG A 17 -10.46 15.73 12.01
CA ARG A 17 -9.97 17.09 11.73
C ARG A 17 -8.77 17.45 12.59
N ALA A 18 -8.80 17.12 13.89
CA ALA A 18 -7.68 17.36 14.80
C ALA A 18 -6.44 16.57 14.36
N TYR A 19 -6.60 15.28 14.05
CA TYR A 19 -5.51 14.43 13.58
C TYR A 19 -4.93 14.89 12.25
N ALA A 20 -5.78 15.25 11.27
CA ALA A 20 -5.32 15.80 10.00
C ALA A 20 -4.51 17.09 10.19
N LYS A 21 -4.97 17.97 11.08
CA LYS A 21 -4.26 19.22 11.42
C LYS A 21 -2.90 18.96 12.06
N LEU A 22 -2.80 18.00 12.98
CA LEU A 22 -1.53 17.60 13.59
C LEU A 22 -0.52 17.08 12.56
N ASN A 23 -1.01 16.38 11.53
CA ASN A 23 -0.20 15.83 10.45
C ASN A 23 -0.06 16.77 9.24
N ASN A 24 -0.43 18.05 9.37
CA ASN A 24 -0.36 19.06 8.30
C ASN A 24 -1.01 18.61 6.97
N THR A 25 -2.11 17.85 7.06
CA THR A 25 -2.83 17.31 5.90
C THR A 25 -4.33 17.62 5.99
N THR A 26 -5.08 17.25 4.95
CA THR A 26 -6.55 17.32 4.97
C THR A 26 -7.15 15.99 5.39
N VAL A 27 -8.40 15.98 5.87
CA VAL A 27 -9.12 14.75 6.21
C VAL A 27 -9.20 13.81 5.00
N SER A 28 -9.44 14.35 3.80
CA SER A 28 -9.47 13.56 2.56
C SER A 28 -8.09 13.07 2.13
N GLY A 29 -7.03 13.84 2.37
CA GLY A 29 -5.64 13.43 2.12
C GLY A 29 -5.25 12.25 3.01
N MET A 30 -5.49 12.38 4.31
CA MET A 30 -5.25 11.34 5.31
C MET A 30 -6.06 10.05 5.00
N LEU A 31 -7.37 10.17 4.75
CA LEU A 31 -8.20 9.01 4.38
C LEU A 31 -7.66 8.29 3.14
N ARG A 32 -7.21 9.05 2.14
CA ARG A 32 -6.65 8.47 0.91
C ARG A 32 -5.35 7.72 1.18
N SER A 33 -4.41 8.33 1.89
CA SER A 33 -3.11 7.69 2.17
C SER A 33 -3.31 6.43 3.00
N THR A 34 -4.09 6.50 4.08
CA THR A 34 -4.37 5.35 4.94
C THR A 34 -5.08 4.22 4.21
N MET A 35 -6.02 4.51 3.30
CA MET A 35 -6.65 3.47 2.49
C MET A 35 -5.66 2.79 1.54
N LEU A 36 -4.82 3.58 0.85
CA LEU A 36 -3.81 3.05 -0.06
C LEU A 36 -2.76 2.22 0.68
N GLU A 37 -2.25 2.71 1.81
CA GLU A 37 -1.31 1.99 2.67
C GLU A 37 -1.88 0.64 3.11
N ARG A 38 -3.17 0.58 3.46
CA ARG A 38 -3.79 -0.69 3.83
C ARG A 38 -3.87 -1.67 2.66
N ILE A 39 -4.28 -1.19 1.48
CA ILE A 39 -4.36 -2.02 0.26
C ILE A 39 -2.97 -2.54 -0.11
N GLU A 40 -1.95 -1.69 -0.05
CA GLU A 40 -0.55 -2.05 -0.30
C GLU A 40 -0.08 -3.13 0.67
N ASN A 41 -0.27 -2.93 1.98
CA ASN A 41 0.10 -3.95 2.97
C ASN A 41 -0.58 -5.30 2.74
N GLU A 42 -1.87 -5.31 2.40
CA GLU A 42 -2.61 -6.54 2.10
C GLU A 42 -2.08 -7.22 0.82
N TYR A 43 -1.72 -6.43 -0.19
CA TYR A 43 -1.11 -6.94 -1.43
C TYR A 43 0.30 -7.49 -1.19
N ASP A 44 1.16 -6.74 -0.49
CA ASP A 44 2.54 -7.12 -0.21
C ASP A 44 2.59 -8.42 0.61
N LEU A 45 1.76 -8.53 1.65
CA LEU A 45 1.66 -9.77 2.45
C LEU A 45 1.27 -10.97 1.58
N LYS A 46 0.35 -10.78 0.63
CA LYS A 46 -0.05 -11.84 -0.29
C LYS A 46 1.09 -12.21 -1.24
N ALA A 47 1.76 -11.22 -1.83
CA ALA A 47 2.89 -11.44 -2.73
C ALA A 47 4.04 -12.18 -2.03
N PHE A 48 4.35 -11.82 -0.77
CA PHE A 48 5.33 -12.53 0.04
C PHE A 48 4.92 -13.97 0.35
N ALA A 49 3.64 -14.20 0.67
CA ALA A 49 3.15 -15.55 0.93
C ALA A 49 3.24 -16.44 -0.32
N GLU A 50 2.91 -15.90 -1.50
CA GLU A 50 3.06 -16.60 -2.78
C GLU A 50 4.53 -16.94 -3.07
N TYR A 51 5.43 -15.96 -2.90
CA TYR A 51 6.87 -16.18 -3.06
C TYR A 51 7.42 -17.27 -2.13
N GLU A 52 7.06 -17.24 -0.84
CA GLU A 52 7.51 -18.26 0.12
C GLU A 52 6.93 -19.64 -0.23
N ALA A 53 5.68 -19.72 -0.70
CA ALA A 53 5.10 -20.98 -1.17
C ALA A 53 5.85 -21.56 -2.38
N GLU A 54 6.10 -20.75 -3.42
CA GLU A 54 6.87 -21.17 -4.60
C GLU A 54 8.29 -21.62 -4.24
N LYS A 55 8.93 -20.91 -3.32
CA LYS A 55 10.24 -21.26 -2.78
C LYS A 55 10.23 -22.59 -2.05
N THR A 56 9.21 -22.86 -1.23
CA THR A 56 9.08 -24.15 -0.53
C THR A 56 8.75 -25.31 -1.46
N ASN A 57 7.99 -25.06 -2.52
CA ASN A 57 7.64 -26.07 -3.54
C ASN A 57 8.77 -26.31 -4.55
N GLY A 58 9.81 -25.47 -4.55
CA GLY A 58 10.92 -25.54 -5.52
C GLY A 58 10.53 -25.05 -6.92
N GLU A 59 9.40 -24.36 -7.05
CA GLU A 59 8.89 -23.77 -8.29
C GLU A 59 9.39 -22.33 -8.51
N LEU A 60 10.17 -21.81 -7.57
CA LEU A 60 10.69 -20.46 -7.61
C LEU A 60 11.60 -20.24 -8.84
N SER A 61 11.11 -19.42 -9.77
CA SER A 61 11.88 -18.97 -10.93
C SER A 61 12.72 -17.76 -10.54
N ALA A 62 13.98 -18.01 -10.16
CA ALA A 62 14.96 -16.97 -9.91
C ALA A 62 16.01 -16.95 -11.02
N ARG A 63 16.43 -15.75 -11.44
CA ARG A 63 17.50 -15.55 -12.41
C ARG A 63 18.60 -14.67 -11.81
N PRO A 64 19.87 -14.83 -12.24
CA PRO A 64 20.96 -14.01 -11.76
C PRO A 64 20.80 -12.55 -12.20
N ILE A 65 21.27 -11.63 -11.34
CA ILE A 65 21.18 -10.19 -11.61
C ILE A 65 21.95 -9.77 -12.88
N SER A 66 22.97 -10.55 -13.30
CA SER A 66 23.74 -10.30 -14.52
C SER A 66 22.87 -10.25 -15.78
N GLU A 67 21.88 -11.14 -15.89
CA GLU A 67 20.96 -11.16 -17.05
C GLU A 67 20.12 -9.87 -17.12
N LEU A 68 19.77 -9.29 -15.97
CA LEU A 68 19.07 -8.00 -15.93
C LEU A 68 19.98 -6.86 -16.41
N TRP A 69 21.26 -6.86 -16.04
CA TRP A 69 22.22 -5.84 -16.48
C TRP A 69 22.43 -5.89 -17.99
N ASP A 70 22.60 -7.10 -18.54
CA ASP A 70 22.73 -7.32 -19.98
C ASP A 70 21.50 -6.80 -20.75
N GLU A 71 20.27 -7.05 -20.25
CA GLU A 71 19.02 -6.55 -20.84
C GLU A 71 18.88 -5.02 -20.79
N LEU A 72 19.38 -4.40 -19.72
CA LEU A 72 19.37 -2.95 -19.53
C LEU A 72 20.54 -2.24 -20.25
N GLY A 73 21.50 -2.99 -20.79
CA GLY A 73 22.69 -2.47 -21.46
C GLY A 73 23.68 -1.77 -20.52
N LEU A 74 23.79 -2.25 -19.28
CA LEU A 74 24.65 -1.70 -18.22
C LEU A 74 25.92 -2.53 -18.01
#